data_AF-A0A9J7AI81-F1
#
_entry.id   AF-A0A9J7AI81-F1
#
_cell.length_a   1.000
_cell.length_b   1.000
_cell.length_c   1.000
_cell.angle_alpha   90.00
_cell.angle_beta   90.00
_cell.angle_gamma   90.00
#
_symmetry.space_group_name_H-M   'P 1'
#
loop_
_entity.id
_entity.type
_entity.pdbx_description
1 polymer ?
#
loop_
_entity_poly.entity_id
_entity_poly.type
_entity_poly.pdbx_seq_one_letter_code
_entity_poly.pdbx_strand_id
1 'polypeptide(L)'
;MTEHTTNNTTPSSTASESDQQFEFEQALGQLEQLVLRMESGELSLQDSLQAFEQGVHLTRQCQQALSAAEQRVQILMEQNGESQAYPFNGGDQHHA
;
A
#
# COMPACT_ATOMS: atom_id res chain seq x y z
N MET A 1 20.08 -24.04 33.43
CA MET A 1 20.60 -24.25 32.05
C MET A 1 20.11 -23.07 31.24
N THR A 2 21.05 -22.43 30.57
CA THR A 2 21.02 -21.10 29.96
C THR A 2 19.92 -20.90 28.90
N GLU A 3 19.36 -19.70 28.89
CA GLU A 3 18.59 -19.08 27.82
C GLU A 3 19.38 -19.07 26.50
N HIS A 4 18.72 -19.28 25.35
CA HIS A 4 19.09 -18.81 23.99
C HIS A 4 17.90 -19.16 23.06
N THR A 5 17.00 -18.22 22.75
CA THR A 5 17.07 -17.28 21.62
C THR A 5 17.29 -17.95 20.26
N THR A 6 16.22 -18.01 19.47
CA THR A 6 16.29 -17.78 18.03
C THR A 6 15.19 -16.82 17.65
N ASN A 7 15.49 -15.53 17.85
CA ASN A 7 14.92 -14.47 17.03
C ASN A 7 15.27 -14.83 15.59
N ASN A 8 14.29 -15.29 14.81
CA ASN A 8 14.41 -15.23 13.37
C ASN A 8 14.00 -13.82 12.94
N THR A 9 14.88 -12.87 13.26
CA THR A 9 14.96 -11.60 12.54
C THR A 9 15.58 -11.94 11.20
N THR A 10 14.74 -12.19 10.19
CA THR A 10 15.19 -12.25 8.80
C THR A 10 15.72 -10.87 8.41
N PRO A 11 17.01 -10.70 8.09
CA PRO A 11 17.55 -9.42 7.65
C PRO A 11 17.92 -9.52 6.17
N SER A 12 17.04 -9.10 5.25
CA SER A 12 17.47 -8.91 3.85
C SER A 12 16.47 -8.12 2.98
N SER A 13 16.42 -6.77 3.13
CA SER A 13 16.16 -5.76 2.06
C SER A 13 15.77 -4.35 2.57
N THR A 14 16.34 -3.87 3.67
CA THR A 14 15.85 -2.68 4.42
C THR A 14 16.15 -1.28 3.82
N ALA A 15 16.43 -1.14 2.52
CA ALA A 15 16.76 0.17 1.91
C ALA A 15 15.67 0.71 0.96
N SER A 16 14.96 -0.15 0.22
CA SER A 16 13.97 0.27 -0.79
C SER A 16 12.52 0.23 -0.29
N GLU A 17 12.26 -0.40 0.85
CA GLU A 17 10.93 -0.48 1.49
C GLU A 17 10.64 0.76 2.32
N SER A 18 11.63 1.22 3.07
CA SER A 18 11.60 2.45 3.86
C SER A 18 11.30 3.68 3.00
N ASP A 19 11.87 3.72 1.78
CA ASP A 19 11.71 4.83 0.85
C ASP A 19 10.29 4.90 0.26
N GLN A 20 9.74 3.75 -0.15
CA GLN A 20 8.35 3.67 -0.66
C GLN A 20 7.30 3.92 0.43
N GLN A 21 7.58 3.48 1.66
CA GLN A 21 6.72 3.79 2.80
C GLN A 21 6.76 5.28 3.13
N PHE A 22 7.95 5.90 3.09
CA PHE A 22 8.09 7.33 3.27
C PHE A 22 7.38 8.12 2.17
N GLU A 23 7.47 7.71 0.91
CA GLU A 23 6.73 8.32 -0.20
C GLU A 23 5.21 8.20 -0.02
N PHE A 24 4.71 7.04 0.44
CA PHE A 24 3.30 6.85 0.72
C PHE A 24 2.80 7.78 1.84
N GLU A 25 3.49 7.79 2.99
CA GLU A 25 3.11 8.62 4.15
C GLU A 25 3.13 10.12 3.79
N GLN A 26 4.12 10.56 3.02
CA GLN A 26 4.18 11.95 2.55
C GLN A 26 3.07 12.28 1.56
N ALA A 27 2.77 11.41 0.60
CA ALA A 27 1.70 11.65 -0.37
C ALA A 27 0.33 11.67 0.31
N LEU A 28 0.10 10.77 1.27
CA LEU A 28 -1.13 10.71 2.05
C LEU A 28 -1.30 11.96 2.92
N GLY A 29 -0.27 12.38 3.66
CA GLY A 29 -0.33 13.58 4.49
C GLY A 29 -0.59 14.86 3.67
N GLN A 30 -0.02 14.96 2.47
CA GLN A 30 -0.33 16.06 1.55
C GLN A 30 -1.78 16.02 1.07
N LEU A 31 -2.32 14.83 0.77
CA LEU A 31 -3.70 14.65 0.34
C LEU A 31 -4.68 15.05 1.44
N GLU A 32 -4.42 14.66 2.69
CA GLU A 32 -5.24 15.05 3.84
C GLU A 32 -5.29 16.57 4.02
N GLN A 33 -4.12 17.23 3.98
CA GLN A 33 -4.06 18.69 4.07
C GLN A 33 -4.79 19.40 2.92
N LEU A 34 -4.69 18.83 1.72
CA LEU A 34 -5.36 19.35 0.54
C LEU A 34 -6.88 19.21 0.67
N VAL A 35 -7.38 18.06 1.12
CA VAL A 35 -8.81 17.83 1.37
C VAL A 35 -9.33 18.79 2.43
N LEU A 36 -8.62 18.95 3.55
CA LEU A 36 -8.98 19.94 4.58
C LEU A 36 -9.10 21.36 4.02
N ARG A 37 -8.19 21.74 3.11
CA ARG A 37 -8.27 23.03 2.43
C ARG A 37 -9.51 23.08 1.53
N MET A 38 -9.78 22.05 0.73
CA MET A 38 -10.95 21.99 -0.16
C MET A 38 -12.27 22.06 0.62
N GLU A 39 -12.33 21.45 1.81
CA GLU A 39 -13.50 21.46 2.69
C GLU A 39 -13.72 22.80 3.41
N SER A 40 -12.69 23.65 3.52
CA SER A 40 -12.83 24.99 4.13
C SER A 40 -13.79 25.91 3.37
N GLY A 41 -13.98 25.67 2.07
CA GLY A 41 -14.84 26.49 1.21
C GLY A 41 -14.26 27.87 0.85
N GLU A 42 -13.01 28.17 1.23
CA GLU A 42 -12.37 29.47 0.97
C GLU A 42 -11.66 29.56 -0.39
N LEU A 43 -11.60 28.46 -1.17
CA LEU A 43 -10.91 28.46 -2.46
C LEU A 43 -11.73 29.16 -3.55
N SER A 44 -11.03 29.89 -4.42
CA SER A 44 -11.61 30.30 -5.69
C SER A 44 -11.86 29.08 -6.59
N LEU A 45 -12.66 29.24 -7.66
CA LEU A 45 -12.87 28.19 -8.65
C LEU A 45 -11.55 27.70 -9.29
N GLN A 46 -10.66 28.63 -9.62
CA GLN A 46 -9.35 28.33 -10.20
C GLN A 46 -8.52 27.48 -9.23
N ASP A 47 -8.46 27.90 -7.96
CA ASP A 47 -7.70 27.19 -6.94
C ASP A 47 -8.33 25.83 -6.61
N SER A 48 -9.66 25.71 -6.68
CA SER A 48 -10.38 24.45 -6.48
C SER A 48 -10.05 23.43 -7.57
N LEU A 49 -9.93 23.88 -8.82
CA LEU A 49 -9.53 23.01 -9.93
C LEU A 49 -8.08 22.56 -9.79
N GLN A 50 -7.18 23.48 -9.42
CA GLN A 50 -5.78 23.14 -9.17
C GLN A 50 -5.65 22.17 -7.98
N ALA A 51 -6.39 22.39 -6.90
CA ALA A 51 -6.44 21.49 -5.76
C ALA A 51 -6.94 20.11 -6.19
N PHE A 52 -8.00 20.03 -7.00
CA PHE A 52 -8.49 18.76 -7.52
C PHE A 52 -7.43 18.00 -8.34
N GLU A 53 -6.75 18.68 -9.27
CA GLU A 53 -5.68 18.07 -10.07
C GLU A 53 -4.54 17.53 -9.19
N GLN A 54 -4.13 18.30 -8.18
CA GLN A 54 -3.15 17.86 -7.19
C GLN A 54 -3.64 16.64 -6.41
N GLY A 55 -4.91 16.61 -6.00
CA GLY A 55 -5.50 15.49 -5.28
C GLY A 55 -5.52 14.21 -6.10
N VAL A 56 -5.82 14.30 -7.40
CA VAL A 56 -5.75 13.16 -8.33
C VAL A 56 -4.32 12.65 -8.44
N HIS A 57 -3.34 13.54 -8.53
CA HIS A 57 -1.93 13.17 -8.61
C HIS A 57 -1.43 12.47 -7.33
N LEU A 58 -1.76 13.01 -6.16
CA LEU A 58 -1.43 12.42 -4.86
C LEU A 58 -2.07 11.03 -4.69
N THR A 59 -3.35 10.90 -5.04
CA THR A 59 -4.07 9.62 -4.99
C THR A 59 -3.39 8.55 -5.86
N ARG A 60 -2.93 8.92 -7.06
CA ARG A 60 -2.19 8.00 -7.94
C ARG A 60 -0.86 7.56 -7.35
N GLN A 61 -0.11 8.48 -6.73
CA GLN A 61 1.14 8.13 -6.05
C GLN A 61 0.90 7.14 -4.90
N CYS A 62 -0.13 7.36 -4.09
CA CYS A 62 -0.49 6.42 -3.02
C CYS A 62 -0.80 5.02 -3.58
N GLN A 63 -1.60 4.93 -4.66
CA GLN A 63 -1.92 3.65 -5.30
C GLN A 63 -0.67 2.95 -5.86
N GLN A 64 0.26 3.71 -6.45
CA GLN A 64 1.51 3.16 -6.97
C GLN A 64 2.39 2.59 -5.85
N ALA A 65 2.52 3.31 -4.74
CA ALA A 65 3.28 2.85 -3.59
C ALA A 65 2.66 1.57 -2.98
N LEU A 66 1.33 1.51 -2.86
CA LEU A 66 0.62 0.32 -2.40
C LEU A 66 0.81 -0.87 -3.35
N SER A 67 0.65 -0.68 -4.68
CA SER A 67 0.87 -1.74 -5.66
C SER A 67 2.31 -2.27 -5.62
N ALA A 68 3.30 -1.39 -5.45
CA ALA A 68 4.70 -1.79 -5.31
C ALA A 68 4.91 -2.64 -4.04
N ALA A 69 4.27 -2.27 -2.92
CA ALA A 69 4.30 -3.05 -1.69
C ALA A 69 3.63 -4.42 -1.86
N GLU A 70 2.43 -4.48 -2.45
CA GLU A 70 1.70 -5.73 -2.73
C GLU A 70 2.52 -6.68 -3.61
N GLN A 71 3.14 -6.15 -4.67
CA GLN A 71 4.00 -6.95 -5.56
C GLN A 71 5.21 -7.53 -4.81
N ARG A 72 5.82 -6.74 -3.90
CA ARG A 72 6.93 -7.24 -3.08
C ARG A 72 6.49 -8.34 -2.13
N VAL A 73 5.35 -8.19 -1.47
CA VAL A 73 4.77 -9.23 -0.60
C VAL A 73 4.54 -10.51 -1.39
N GLN A 74 3.93 -10.43 -2.56
CA GLN A 74 3.69 -11.60 -3.42
C GLN A 74 5.00 -12.32 -3.77
N ILE A 75 6.02 -11.57 -4.19
CA ILE A 75 7.34 -12.12 -4.52
C ILE A 75 7.99 -12.79 -3.30
N LEU A 76 7.86 -12.21 -2.10
CA LEU A 76 8.40 -12.78 -0.86
C LEU A 76 7.68 -14.08 -0.47
N MET A 77 6.36 -14.14 -0.63
CA MET A 77 5.57 -15.36 -0.37
C MET A 77 5.93 -16.49 -1.34
N GLU A 78 6.16 -16.16 -2.61
CA GLU A 78 6.61 -17.13 -3.63
C GLU A 78 8.04 -17.64 -3.35
N GLN A 79 8.94 -16.76 -2.89
CA GLN A 79 10.32 -17.15 -2.53
C GLN A 79 10.39 -17.99 -1.24
N ASN A 80 9.48 -17.77 -0.29
CA ASN A 80 9.43 -18.55 0.96
C ASN A 80 8.80 -19.95 0.77
N GLY A 81 8.37 -20.30 -0.45
CA GLY A 81 7.82 -21.61 -0.79
C GLY A 81 6.40 -21.86 -0.26
N GLU A 82 5.71 -20.83 0.24
CA GLU A 82 4.35 -20.93 0.77
C GLU A 82 3.31 -20.61 -0.31
N SER A 83 3.33 -21.37 -1.40
CA SER A 83 2.24 -21.36 -2.39
C SER A 83 1.10 -22.28 -1.94
N GLN A 84 0.36 -21.88 -0.90
CA GLN A 84 -0.97 -22.44 -0.66
C GLN A 84 -1.97 -21.74 -1.57
N ALA A 85 -1.96 -22.14 -2.84
CA ALA A 85 -3.10 -21.94 -3.71
C ALA A 85 -4.28 -22.74 -3.12
N TYR A 86 -5.19 -22.06 -2.41
CA TYR A 86 -6.46 -22.66 -2.05
C TYR A 86 -7.27 -22.84 -3.34
N PRO A 87 -7.64 -24.07 -3.72
CA PRO A 87 -8.49 -24.27 -4.87
C PRO A 87 -9.84 -23.60 -4.63
N PHE A 88 -10.24 -22.73 -5.56
CA PHE A 88 -11.61 -22.22 -5.60
C PHE A 88 -12.53 -23.40 -5.94
N ASN A 89 -13.19 -23.96 -4.94
CA ASN A 89 -14.22 -24.99 -5.13
C ASN A 89 -15.50 -24.32 -5.63
N GLY A 90 -15.45 -23.79 -6.86
CA GLY A 90 -16.61 -23.34 -7.60
C GLY A 90 -17.58 -24.51 -7.75
N GLY A 91 -18.80 -24.32 -7.26
CA GLY A 91 -19.73 -25.40 -6.97
C GLY A 91 -20.11 -26.26 -8.18
N ASP A 92 -20.07 -27.57 -7.96
CA ASP A 92 -20.89 -28.56 -8.66
C ASP A 92 -21.59 -29.42 -7.60
N GLN A 93 -22.71 -28.92 -7.07
CA GLN A 93 -23.76 -29.78 -6.52
C GLN A 93 -24.88 -29.88 -7.55
N HIS A 94 -24.61 -30.64 -8.61
CA HIS A 94 -25.65 -31.19 -9.46
C HIS A 94 -26.03 -32.55 -8.87
N HIS A 95 -27.01 -32.58 -7.97
CA HIS A 95 -27.66 -33.82 -7.55
C HIS A 95 -29.15 -33.71 -7.87
N ALA A 96 -29.55 -34.51 -8.86
CA ALA A 96 -30.94 -34.80 -9.22
C ALA A 96 -31.62 -35.68 -8.16
#